data_AF-A0A5N7ZAY2-F1
#
_entry.id   AF-A0A5N7ZAY2-F1
#
_cell.length_a   1.000
_cell.length_b   1.000
_cell.length_c   1.000
_cell.angle_alpha   90.00
_cell.angle_beta   90.00
_cell.angle_gamma   90.00
#
_symmetry.space_group_name_H-M   'P 1'
#
loop_
_entity.id
_entity.type
_entity.pdbx_description
1 polymer ?
#
loop_
_entity_poly.entity_id
_entity_poly.type
_entity_poly.pdbx_seq_one_letter_code
_entity_poly.pdbx_strand_id
1 'polypeptide(L)'
;MIKVGLLYLLLILPVGLWAQTEETVKKEEEKKVVVDSLYREDQFYISIAYNLVRNSPRGFSQNSFSLGLSAGILRDIPLNDKRTFAIAPGIGYTYNSFRQNMKIEEIDGIANYSISSDFEKNKLETHYLDIPIEVRWRTSTPESHKFWRIYSGFKFSYLLYSKSVYTGSTEKIKVFNNSDLNKFQYGPYVGIGYNTFNAYAYYGLNPLFKSGEIDGEKIKMNVFSFLVIFYIL
;
A
#
# COMPACT_ATOMS: atom_id res chain seq x y z
N MET A 1 36.27 -39.50 23.76
CA MET A 1 34.98 -39.19 23.10
C MET A 1 34.62 -37.72 23.34
N ILE A 2 35.02 -36.81 22.44
CA ILE A 2 34.40 -35.47 22.29
C ILE A 2 34.51 -35.13 20.80
N LYS A 3 33.37 -35.04 20.12
CA LYS A 3 33.24 -34.54 18.75
C LYS A 3 33.22 -33.01 18.82
N VAL A 4 34.15 -32.33 18.16
CA VAL A 4 34.08 -30.89 17.91
C VAL A 4 33.77 -30.71 16.42
N GLY A 5 32.58 -30.20 16.14
CA GLY A 5 32.05 -29.98 14.80
C GLY A 5 32.73 -28.81 14.10
N LEU A 6 32.96 -29.01 12.80
CA LEU A 6 33.48 -28.05 11.82
C LEU A 6 32.72 -26.72 11.83
N LEU A 7 33.46 -25.62 11.97
CA LEU A 7 33.05 -24.26 11.66
C LEU A 7 33.58 -23.93 10.24
N TYR A 8 32.70 -23.86 9.24
CA TYR A 8 33.07 -23.41 7.90
C TYR A 8 33.14 -21.89 7.87
N LEU A 9 34.36 -21.35 7.85
CA LEU A 9 34.68 -19.97 7.54
C LEU A 9 34.87 -19.86 6.01
N LEU A 10 33.87 -19.34 5.30
CA LEU A 10 33.94 -19.12 3.84
C LEU A 10 34.60 -17.77 3.57
N LEU A 11 35.92 -17.81 3.31
CA LEU A 11 36.70 -16.71 2.76
C LEU A 11 36.33 -16.53 1.28
N ILE A 12 35.76 -15.37 0.93
CA ILE A 12 35.51 -14.96 -0.45
C ILE A 12 36.77 -14.21 -0.93
N LEU A 13 37.54 -14.83 -1.82
CA LEU A 13 38.59 -14.19 -2.62
C LEU A 13 37.96 -13.54 -3.86
N PRO A 14 38.28 -12.28 -4.22
CA PRO A 14 37.86 -11.70 -5.48
C PRO A 14 38.81 -12.17 -6.60
N VAL A 15 38.31 -13.02 -7.50
CA VAL A 15 39.01 -13.32 -8.75
C VAL A 15 38.79 -12.15 -9.70
N GLY A 16 39.82 -11.31 -9.86
CA GLY A 16 39.87 -10.32 -10.93
C GLY A 16 40.05 -11.02 -12.27
N LEU A 17 39.01 -11.00 -13.10
CA LEU A 17 39.12 -11.34 -14.52
C LEU A 17 39.47 -10.07 -15.29
N TRP A 18 40.69 -10.04 -15.81
CA TRP A 18 41.13 -9.09 -16.82
C TRP A 18 40.51 -9.50 -18.14
N ALA A 19 39.61 -8.69 -18.69
CA ALA A 19 39.17 -8.84 -20.07
C ALA A 19 40.18 -8.11 -20.98
N GLN A 20 40.89 -8.85 -21.83
CA GLN A 20 41.65 -8.28 -22.94
C GLN A 20 40.67 -7.78 -24.01
N THR A 21 40.86 -6.54 -24.44
CA THR A 21 40.16 -5.92 -25.56
C THR A 21 40.78 -6.40 -26.87
N GLU A 22 39.99 -7.03 -27.73
CA GLU A 22 40.28 -7.13 -29.17
C GLU A 22 39.32 -6.20 -29.92
N GLU A 23 39.84 -5.11 -30.46
CA GLU A 23 39.11 -4.23 -31.37
C GLU A 23 38.90 -4.94 -32.71
N THR A 24 37.74 -5.57 -32.89
CA THR A 24 37.21 -5.85 -34.23
C THR A 24 36.21 -4.77 -34.60
N VAL A 25 36.63 -3.88 -35.51
CA VAL A 25 35.75 -2.87 -36.13
C VAL A 25 34.67 -3.61 -36.94
N LYS A 26 33.51 -3.83 -36.32
CA LYS A 26 32.27 -4.22 -37.01
C LYS A 26 31.55 -2.95 -37.40
N LYS A 27 31.33 -2.79 -38.71
CA LYS A 27 30.43 -1.81 -39.32
C LYS A 27 29.10 -1.82 -38.55
N GLU A 28 28.78 -0.72 -37.87
CA GLU A 28 27.47 -0.51 -37.27
C GLU A 28 26.46 -0.37 -38.41
N GLU A 29 25.78 -1.46 -38.73
CA GLU A 29 24.41 -1.33 -39.19
C GLU A 29 23.63 -0.76 -38.01
N GLU A 30 23.14 0.47 -38.14
CA GLU A 30 22.12 1.03 -37.27
C GLU A 30 20.95 0.05 -37.25
N LYS A 31 20.96 -0.90 -36.32
CA LYS A 31 19.75 -1.59 -35.91
C LYS A 31 18.88 -0.49 -35.35
N LYS A 32 17.94 -0.01 -36.18
CA LYS A 32 16.72 0.61 -35.68
C LYS A 32 16.16 -0.36 -34.67
N VAL A 33 16.44 -0.12 -33.39
CA VAL A 33 15.73 -0.76 -32.30
C VAL A 33 14.30 -0.37 -32.57
N VAL A 34 13.50 -1.32 -33.08
CA VAL A 34 12.06 -1.16 -33.14
C VAL A 34 11.68 -1.00 -31.67
N VAL A 35 11.50 0.25 -31.25
CA VAL A 35 10.98 0.58 -29.93
C VAL A 35 9.70 -0.23 -29.82
N ASP A 36 9.72 -1.25 -28.98
CA ASP A 36 8.60 -2.15 -28.83
C ASP A 36 7.38 -1.32 -28.47
N SER A 37 6.48 -1.16 -29.44
CA SER A 37 5.28 -0.34 -29.29
C SER A 37 4.36 -0.88 -28.18
N LEU A 38 4.57 -2.11 -27.71
CA LEU A 38 3.81 -2.73 -26.63
C LEU A 38 4.47 -2.60 -25.25
N TYR A 39 5.66 -2.01 -25.14
CA TYR A 39 6.34 -1.81 -23.86
C TYR A 39 5.51 -0.95 -22.90
N ARG A 40 5.26 -1.48 -21.70
CA ARG A 40 4.44 -0.87 -20.62
C ARG A 40 5.19 -1.03 -19.30
N GLU A 41 5.55 0.08 -18.68
CA GLU A 41 6.51 0.13 -17.55
C GLU A 41 5.92 -0.34 -16.20
N ASP A 42 4.64 -0.11 -15.94
CA ASP A 42 4.07 -0.23 -14.59
C ASP A 42 2.85 -1.16 -14.57
N GLN A 43 3.09 -2.49 -14.50
CA GLN A 43 2.02 -3.49 -14.50
C GLN A 43 1.63 -3.92 -13.09
N PHE A 44 2.61 -4.30 -12.26
CA PHE A 44 2.38 -4.72 -10.88
C PHE A 44 2.80 -3.63 -9.92
N TYR A 45 2.14 -3.54 -8.78
CA TYR A 45 2.57 -2.66 -7.71
C TYR A 45 2.52 -3.36 -6.36
N ILE A 46 3.42 -2.95 -5.49
CA ILE A 46 3.36 -3.20 -4.05
C ILE A 46 3.48 -1.86 -3.32
N SER A 47 2.80 -1.71 -2.20
CA SER A 47 2.90 -0.50 -1.39
C SER A 47 2.96 -0.78 0.10
N ILE A 48 3.62 0.13 0.80
CA ILE A 48 3.57 0.24 2.25
C ILE A 48 2.95 1.59 2.58
N ALA A 49 2.03 1.63 3.54
CA ALA A 49 1.32 2.82 3.94
C ALA A 49 1.38 3.04 5.45
N TYR A 50 1.36 4.32 5.83
CA TYR A 50 1.03 4.77 7.17
C TYR A 50 -0.38 5.35 7.17
N ASN A 51 -1.28 4.71 7.91
CA ASN A 51 -2.68 5.09 8.00
C ASN A 51 -2.93 5.98 9.22
N LEU A 52 -3.38 7.20 8.97
CA LEU A 52 -3.87 8.13 9.96
C LEU A 52 -5.40 8.10 9.98
N VAL A 53 -5.98 8.21 11.17
CA VAL A 53 -7.41 8.34 11.35
C VAL A 53 -7.75 9.81 11.58
N ARG A 54 -8.77 10.30 10.88
CA ARG A 54 -9.32 11.65 10.98
C ARG A 54 -10.77 11.58 11.45
N ASN A 55 -11.31 12.69 11.96
CA ASN A 55 -12.71 12.79 12.40
C ASN A 55 -13.07 11.70 13.44
N SER A 56 -12.15 11.46 14.37
CA SER A 56 -12.32 10.47 15.42
C SER A 56 -13.10 11.00 16.61
N PRO A 57 -13.84 10.14 17.34
CA PRO A 57 -14.59 10.55 18.52
C PRO A 57 -13.66 11.05 19.64
N ARG A 58 -14.25 11.75 20.62
CA ARG A 58 -13.52 12.27 21.77
C ARG A 58 -12.76 11.17 22.50
N GLY A 59 -11.50 11.43 22.84
CA GLY A 59 -10.63 10.48 23.56
C GLY A 59 -9.96 9.44 22.67
N PHE A 60 -10.29 9.36 21.38
CA PHE A 60 -9.60 8.48 20.44
C PHE A 60 -8.14 8.90 20.22
N SER A 61 -7.24 7.92 20.18
CA SER A 61 -5.83 8.09 19.83
C SER A 61 -5.29 6.89 19.07
N GLN A 62 -4.33 7.15 18.18
CA GLN A 62 -3.48 6.11 17.60
C GLN A 62 -2.18 6.02 18.39
N ASN A 63 -1.92 4.86 18.97
CA ASN A 63 -0.81 4.70 19.93
C ASN A 63 0.48 4.21 19.26
N SER A 64 0.44 3.84 17.97
CA SER A 64 1.59 3.31 17.25
C SER A 64 1.37 3.40 15.73
N PHE A 65 2.38 2.97 14.97
CA PHE A 65 2.35 2.90 13.52
C PHE A 65 1.23 1.99 13.03
N SER A 66 0.27 2.58 12.31
CA SER A 66 -0.87 1.88 11.71
C SER A 66 -0.54 1.51 10.27
N LEU A 67 -0.04 0.30 10.08
CA LEU A 67 0.47 -0.20 8.80
C LEU A 67 -0.65 -0.42 7.79
N GLY A 68 -0.43 -0.05 6.54
CA GLY A 68 -1.15 -0.55 5.38
C GLY A 68 -0.19 -1.26 4.43
N LEU A 69 -0.62 -2.38 3.86
CA LEU A 69 0.10 -3.09 2.81
C LEU A 69 -0.86 -3.25 1.64
N SER A 70 -0.41 -2.95 0.43
CA SER A 70 -1.22 -3.24 -0.74
C SER A 70 -0.40 -3.83 -1.87
N ALA A 71 -1.07 -4.59 -2.72
CA ALA A 71 -0.49 -5.11 -3.95
C ALA A 71 -1.57 -5.21 -5.01
N GLY A 72 -1.21 -5.08 -6.29
CA GLY A 72 -2.19 -5.13 -7.36
C GLY A 72 -1.57 -4.98 -8.73
N ILE A 73 -2.46 -4.85 -9.71
CA ILE A 73 -2.15 -4.70 -11.12
C ILE A 73 -2.83 -3.43 -11.62
N LEU A 74 -2.08 -2.61 -12.37
CA LEU A 74 -2.57 -1.44 -13.07
C LEU A 74 -2.26 -1.59 -14.56
N ARG A 75 -3.26 -1.32 -15.41
CA ARG A 75 -3.08 -1.42 -16.86
C ARG A 75 -2.80 -0.05 -17.45
N ASP A 76 -1.53 0.27 -17.69
CA ASP A 76 -1.16 1.53 -18.34
C ASP A 76 -1.68 1.59 -19.79
N ILE A 77 -2.55 2.57 -20.08
CA ILE A 77 -3.12 2.84 -21.41
C ILE A 77 -2.72 4.28 -21.81
N PRO A 78 -1.71 4.45 -22.68
CA PRO A 78 -1.31 5.76 -23.19
C PRO A 78 -2.44 6.45 -23.97
N LEU A 79 -2.61 7.74 -23.74
CA LEU A 79 -3.61 8.58 -24.42
C LEU A 79 -3.00 9.44 -25.54
N ASN A 80 -1.69 9.49 -25.67
CA ASN A 80 -0.99 10.25 -26.70
C ASN A 80 0.23 9.48 -27.25
N ASP A 81 0.63 9.81 -28.48
CA ASP A 81 1.74 9.13 -29.17
C ASP A 81 3.06 9.25 -28.43
N LYS A 82 3.29 10.39 -27.77
CA LYS A 82 4.45 10.64 -26.91
C LYS A 82 4.40 9.87 -25.57
N ARG A 83 3.28 9.22 -25.25
CA ARG A 83 3.03 8.45 -24.02
C ARG A 83 3.21 9.20 -22.70
N THR A 84 3.21 10.53 -22.74
CA THR A 84 3.34 11.37 -21.55
C THR A 84 2.06 11.41 -20.72
N PHE A 85 0.91 11.03 -21.29
CA PHE A 85 -0.37 10.90 -20.60
C PHE A 85 -0.91 9.49 -20.74
N ALA A 86 -1.45 8.94 -19.65
CA ALA A 86 -2.09 7.63 -19.63
C ALA A 86 -3.25 7.57 -18.64
N ILE A 87 -4.17 6.63 -18.85
CA ILE A 87 -5.10 6.16 -17.83
C ILE A 87 -4.72 4.74 -17.45
N ALA A 88 -4.77 4.42 -16.16
CA ALA A 88 -4.49 3.09 -15.65
C ALA A 88 -5.61 2.62 -14.72
N PRO A 89 -6.60 1.87 -15.25
CA PRO A 89 -7.50 1.11 -14.39
C PRO A 89 -6.77 -0.12 -13.84
N GLY A 90 -7.19 -0.60 -12.68
CA GLY A 90 -6.56 -1.75 -12.05
C GLY A 90 -7.45 -2.52 -11.11
N ILE A 91 -6.84 -3.54 -10.51
CA ILE A 91 -7.39 -4.32 -9.40
C ILE A 91 -6.28 -4.54 -8.39
N GLY A 92 -6.62 -4.46 -7.11
CA GLY A 92 -5.65 -4.62 -6.04
C GLY A 92 -6.25 -5.19 -4.79
N TYR A 93 -5.39 -5.41 -3.82
CA TYR A 93 -5.72 -5.88 -2.49
C TYR A 93 -5.02 -5.01 -1.47
N THR A 94 -5.75 -4.58 -0.44
CA THR A 94 -5.19 -3.79 0.66
C THR A 94 -5.48 -4.44 2.00
N TYR A 95 -4.44 -4.65 2.79
CA TYR A 95 -4.52 -4.94 4.22
C TYR A 95 -4.21 -3.68 5.02
N ASN A 96 -5.02 -3.35 6.01
CA ASN A 96 -4.71 -2.29 6.98
C ASN A 96 -4.77 -2.83 8.41
N SER A 97 -3.88 -2.32 9.25
CA SER A 97 -3.80 -2.58 10.68
C SER A 97 -3.79 -1.25 11.44
N PHE A 98 -4.95 -0.81 11.91
CA PHE A 98 -5.10 0.41 12.70
C PHE A 98 -4.82 0.10 14.16
N ARG A 99 -3.76 0.67 14.73
CA ARG A 99 -3.40 0.55 16.16
C ARG A 99 -3.91 1.77 16.91
N GLN A 100 -4.82 1.54 17.85
CA GLN A 100 -5.70 2.59 18.36
C GLN A 100 -6.29 2.18 19.73
N ASN A 101 -6.89 3.12 20.48
CA ASN A 101 -7.36 2.91 21.86
C ASN A 101 -8.89 2.66 22.05
N MET A 102 -9.69 2.77 21.00
CA MET A 102 -11.11 2.36 20.95
C MET A 102 -11.24 0.83 21.02
N LYS A 103 -11.73 0.33 22.15
CA LYS A 103 -12.10 -1.06 22.36
C LYS A 103 -13.36 -1.36 21.55
N ILE A 104 -13.36 -2.51 20.88
CA ILE A 104 -14.51 -3.04 20.14
C ILE A 104 -14.79 -4.40 20.75
N GLU A 105 -15.96 -4.54 21.35
CA GLU A 105 -16.44 -5.79 21.94
C GLU A 105 -17.80 -6.15 21.36
N GLU A 106 -18.12 -7.44 21.34
CA GLU A 106 -19.41 -7.94 20.84
C GLU A 106 -20.11 -8.66 22.00
N ILE A 107 -21.29 -8.18 22.35
CA ILE A 107 -22.13 -8.72 23.41
C ILE A 107 -23.48 -9.04 22.77
N ASP A 108 -23.90 -10.30 22.85
CA ASP A 108 -25.15 -10.80 22.25
C ASP A 108 -25.32 -10.44 20.76
N GLY A 109 -24.21 -10.44 20.00
CA GLY A 109 -24.19 -10.12 18.57
C GLY A 109 -24.24 -8.61 18.25
N ILE A 110 -24.17 -7.75 19.26
CA ILE A 110 -24.16 -6.30 19.11
C ILE A 110 -22.76 -5.77 19.44
N ALA A 111 -22.19 -5.01 18.51
CA ALA A 111 -20.90 -4.36 18.69
C ALA A 111 -21.04 -3.14 19.60
N ASN A 112 -20.20 -3.08 20.64
CA ASN A 112 -20.10 -1.98 21.58
C ASN A 112 -18.70 -1.34 21.49
N TYR A 113 -18.66 -0.04 21.73
CA TYR A 113 -17.49 0.80 21.52
C TYR A 113 -17.19 1.61 22.78
N SER A 114 -15.93 1.61 23.18
CA SER A 114 -15.48 2.43 24.31
C SER A 114 -14.03 2.86 24.12
N ILE A 115 -13.64 3.97 24.73
CA ILE A 115 -12.23 4.37 24.79
C ILE A 115 -11.60 3.68 26.00
N SER A 116 -10.54 2.90 25.77
CA SER A 116 -9.81 2.21 26.83
C SER A 116 -8.39 2.73 26.95
N SER A 117 -7.90 2.86 28.17
CA SER A 117 -6.48 3.08 28.49
C SER A 117 -5.78 1.81 28.96
N ASP A 118 -6.51 0.73 29.26
CA ASP A 118 -5.95 -0.54 29.76
C ASP A 118 -5.82 -1.56 28.63
N PHE A 119 -4.80 -1.39 27.79
CA PHE A 119 -4.49 -2.38 26.76
C PHE A 119 -3.00 -2.49 26.46
N GLU A 120 -2.53 -3.73 26.31
CA GLU A 120 -1.23 -4.01 25.70
C GLU A 120 -1.35 -3.93 24.18
N LYS A 121 -2.49 -4.38 23.63
CA LYS A 121 -2.73 -4.44 22.20
C LYS A 121 -4.18 -4.14 21.88
N ASN A 122 -4.40 -3.09 21.11
CA ASN A 122 -5.71 -2.80 20.53
C ASN A 122 -5.53 -2.41 19.06
N LYS A 123 -6.14 -3.19 18.17
CA LYS A 123 -6.06 -2.96 16.73
C LYS A 123 -7.32 -3.38 15.98
N LEU A 124 -7.62 -2.65 14.91
CA LEU A 124 -8.60 -3.01 13.89
C LEU A 124 -7.87 -3.39 12.61
N GLU A 125 -8.11 -4.61 12.13
CA GLU A 125 -7.58 -5.14 10.88
C GLU A 125 -8.67 -5.15 9.82
N THR A 126 -8.34 -4.74 8.59
CA THR A 126 -9.26 -4.75 7.45
C THR A 126 -8.57 -5.25 6.19
N HIS A 127 -9.32 -5.96 5.37
CA HIS A 127 -8.85 -6.49 4.09
C HIS A 127 -9.83 -6.08 3.00
N TYR A 128 -9.32 -5.38 2.00
CA TYR A 128 -10.10 -4.80 0.92
C TYR A 128 -9.70 -5.38 -0.43
N LEU A 129 -10.70 -5.58 -1.29
CA LEU A 129 -10.52 -5.66 -2.73
C LEU A 129 -10.63 -4.25 -3.30
N ASP A 130 -9.64 -3.81 -4.05
CA ASP A 130 -9.53 -2.45 -4.56
C ASP A 130 -9.69 -2.41 -6.09
N ILE A 131 -10.38 -1.39 -6.58
CA ILE A 131 -10.52 -1.00 -7.99
C ILE A 131 -10.01 0.45 -8.12
N PRO A 132 -8.70 0.64 -8.36
CA PRO A 132 -8.13 1.95 -8.66
C PRO A 132 -8.34 2.34 -10.13
N ILE A 133 -8.53 3.64 -10.36
CA ILE A 133 -8.47 4.28 -11.67
C ILE A 133 -7.52 5.47 -11.55
N GLU A 134 -6.40 5.41 -12.26
CA GLU A 134 -5.34 6.41 -12.19
C GLU A 134 -5.23 7.18 -13.49
N VAL A 135 -5.06 8.49 -13.39
CA VAL A 135 -4.57 9.36 -14.46
C VAL A 135 -3.10 9.59 -14.20
N ARG A 136 -2.30 9.37 -15.25
CA ARG A 136 -0.84 9.40 -15.17
C ARG A 136 -0.29 10.46 -16.09
N TRP A 137 0.54 11.32 -15.55
CA TRP A 137 1.36 12.25 -16.31
C TRP A 137 2.83 12.00 -16.01
N ARG A 138 3.64 11.89 -17.06
CA ARG A 138 5.08 11.70 -16.98
C ARG A 138 5.81 12.59 -17.96
N THR A 139 6.96 13.11 -17.55
CA THR A 139 7.86 13.88 -18.42
C THR A 139 8.84 13.00 -19.18
N SER A 140 8.50 11.73 -19.47
CA SER A 140 9.44 10.81 -20.12
C SER A 140 9.58 11.11 -21.62
N THR A 141 10.81 10.97 -22.13
CA THR A 141 11.09 10.70 -23.54
C THR A 141 11.60 9.26 -23.64
N PRO A 142 11.44 8.58 -24.79
CA PRO A 142 11.94 7.21 -24.98
C PRO A 142 13.44 7.05 -24.65
N GLU A 143 14.21 8.14 -24.68
CA GLU A 143 15.67 8.14 -24.48
C GLU A 143 16.14 8.47 -23.05
N SER A 144 15.25 8.82 -22.09
CA SER A 144 15.67 9.28 -20.75
C SER A 144 15.08 8.46 -19.59
N HIS A 145 15.98 7.88 -18.77
CA HIS A 145 15.65 7.12 -17.56
C HIS A 145 15.42 7.98 -16.30
N LYS A 146 15.43 9.32 -16.40
CA LYS A 146 15.16 10.23 -15.27
C LYS A 146 13.98 11.12 -15.59
N PHE A 147 12.80 10.74 -15.10
CA PHE A 147 11.57 11.50 -15.33
C PHE A 147 10.75 11.66 -14.06
N TRP A 148 10.00 12.75 -14.04
CA TRP A 148 9.00 13.01 -13.02
C TRP A 148 7.69 12.35 -13.42
N ARG A 149 7.00 11.84 -12.41
CA ARG A 149 5.67 11.25 -12.53
C ARG A 149 4.74 12.00 -11.60
N ILE A 150 3.60 12.45 -12.11
CA ILE A 150 2.49 12.93 -11.30
C ILE A 150 1.31 12.01 -11.59
N TYR A 151 0.80 11.43 -10.54
CA TYR A 151 -0.26 10.45 -10.57
C TYR A 151 -1.43 10.98 -9.75
N SER A 152 -2.63 10.86 -10.28
CA SER A 152 -3.84 11.23 -9.56
C SER A 152 -4.91 10.25 -9.93
N GLY A 153 -5.66 9.76 -8.95
CA GLY A 153 -6.64 8.73 -9.22
C GLY A 153 -7.74 8.70 -8.18
N PHE A 154 -8.64 7.76 -8.39
CA PHE A 154 -9.71 7.45 -7.48
C PHE A 154 -9.71 5.95 -7.21
N LYS A 155 -9.89 5.57 -5.95
CA LYS A 155 -9.90 4.17 -5.53
C LYS A 155 -11.25 3.84 -4.93
N PHE A 156 -11.83 2.75 -5.40
CA PHE A 156 -13.00 2.11 -4.81
C PHE A 156 -12.56 0.82 -4.14
N SER A 157 -13.04 0.56 -2.94
CA SER A 157 -12.58 -0.55 -2.11
C SER A 157 -13.78 -1.27 -1.49
N TYR A 158 -13.80 -2.59 -1.56
CA TYR A 158 -14.82 -3.43 -0.94
C TYR A 158 -14.22 -4.27 0.20
N LEU A 159 -14.80 -4.14 1.40
CA LEU A 159 -14.35 -4.81 2.62
C LEU A 159 -14.69 -6.30 2.57
N LEU A 160 -13.66 -7.12 2.37
CA LEU A 160 -13.77 -8.57 2.35
C LEU A 160 -13.84 -9.15 3.77
N TYR A 161 -12.99 -8.63 4.66
CA TYR A 161 -12.84 -9.16 6.01
C TYR A 161 -12.38 -8.08 6.97
N SER A 162 -12.88 -8.15 8.21
CA SER A 162 -12.39 -7.32 9.30
C SER A 162 -12.18 -8.13 10.57
N LYS A 163 -11.27 -7.64 11.41
CA LYS A 163 -10.98 -8.24 12.71
C LYS A 163 -10.50 -7.18 13.69
N SER A 164 -11.22 -7.02 14.78
CA SER A 164 -10.77 -6.26 15.95
C SER A 164 -10.08 -7.19 16.93
N VAL A 165 -8.96 -6.76 17.49
CA VAL A 165 -8.24 -7.49 18.54
C VAL A 165 -7.96 -6.53 19.67
N TYR A 166 -8.45 -6.88 20.85
CA TYR A 166 -8.15 -6.21 22.10
C TYR A 166 -7.51 -7.20 23.08
N THR A 167 -6.41 -6.81 23.70
CA THR A 167 -5.74 -7.52 24.80
C THR A 167 -5.57 -6.51 25.92
N GLY A 168 -6.39 -6.64 26.96
CA GLY A 168 -6.28 -5.90 28.22
C GLY A 168 -5.50 -6.69 29.26
N SER A 169 -5.43 -6.16 30.48
CA SER A 169 -4.77 -6.80 31.62
C SER A 169 -5.42 -8.14 32.03
N THR A 170 -6.74 -8.25 31.90
CA THR A 170 -7.54 -9.39 32.38
C THR A 170 -8.26 -10.15 31.28
N GLU A 171 -8.33 -9.61 30.07
CA GLU A 171 -9.16 -10.15 29.01
C GLU A 171 -8.54 -10.02 27.61
N LYS A 172 -9.03 -10.88 26.71
CA LYS A 172 -8.65 -10.86 25.29
C LYS A 172 -9.89 -11.05 24.43
N ILE A 173 -10.21 -10.02 23.67
CA ILE A 173 -11.42 -9.96 22.85
C ILE A 173 -11.02 -9.97 21.38
N LYS A 174 -11.79 -10.70 20.57
CA LYS A 174 -11.70 -10.68 19.11
C LYS A 174 -13.09 -10.56 18.53
N VAL A 175 -13.30 -9.55 17.69
CA VAL A 175 -14.55 -9.35 16.95
C VAL A 175 -14.24 -9.50 15.48
N PHE A 176 -15.00 -10.34 14.77
CA PHE A 176 -14.79 -10.61 13.36
C PHE A 176 -15.93 -10.05 12.53
N ASN A 177 -15.62 -9.49 11.36
CA ASN A 177 -16.63 -9.03 10.40
C ASN A 177 -17.69 -8.08 11.00
N ASN A 178 -17.27 -7.16 11.87
CA ASN A 178 -18.12 -6.16 12.50
C ASN A 178 -19.07 -5.52 11.46
N SER A 179 -20.38 -5.67 11.71
CA SER A 179 -21.45 -5.26 10.82
C SER A 179 -21.61 -3.75 10.71
N ASP A 180 -21.05 -2.97 11.65
CA ASP A 180 -21.04 -1.50 11.64
C ASP A 180 -19.98 -0.88 10.74
N LEU A 181 -19.05 -1.68 10.21
CA LEU A 181 -18.07 -1.18 9.24
C LEU A 181 -18.75 -0.92 7.88
N ASN A 182 -18.30 0.14 7.23
CA ASN A 182 -18.67 0.41 5.85
C ASN A 182 -18.06 -0.65 4.93
N LYS A 183 -18.92 -1.38 4.21
CA LYS A 183 -18.47 -2.38 3.23
C LYS A 183 -17.82 -1.76 2.00
N PHE A 184 -18.19 -0.53 1.66
CA PHE A 184 -17.60 0.22 0.56
C PHE A 184 -16.79 1.39 1.12
N GLN A 185 -15.56 1.55 0.66
CA GLN A 185 -14.71 2.70 0.91
C GLN A 185 -14.33 3.30 -0.43
N TYR A 186 -14.22 4.62 -0.49
CA TYR A 186 -13.74 5.27 -1.70
C TYR A 186 -13.05 6.59 -1.43
N GLY A 187 -12.16 6.99 -2.32
CA GLY A 187 -11.51 8.27 -2.20
C GLY A 187 -10.47 8.57 -3.26
N PRO A 188 -10.12 9.85 -3.42
CA PRO A 188 -9.04 10.26 -4.30
C PRO A 188 -7.70 9.89 -3.70
N TYR A 189 -6.71 9.76 -4.58
CA TYR A 189 -5.32 9.75 -4.21
C TYR A 189 -4.50 10.54 -5.21
N VAL A 190 -3.37 11.05 -4.74
CA VAL A 190 -2.38 11.75 -5.56
C VAL A 190 -1.00 11.18 -5.24
N GLY A 191 -0.11 11.19 -6.21
CA GLY A 191 1.24 10.69 -6.06
C GLY A 191 2.23 11.45 -6.91
N ILE A 192 3.46 11.48 -6.42
CA ILE A 192 4.62 11.99 -7.12
C ILE A 192 5.70 10.91 -7.14
N GLY A 193 6.28 10.70 -8.30
CA GLY A 193 7.32 9.71 -8.52
C GLY A 193 8.58 10.33 -9.09
N TYR A 194 9.72 9.85 -8.61
CA TYR A 194 11.02 10.14 -9.18
C TYR A 194 11.85 8.84 -9.22
N ASN A 195 12.21 8.41 -10.42
CA ASN A 195 12.88 7.13 -10.66
C ASN A 195 12.07 5.93 -10.09
N THR A 196 12.64 5.10 -9.22
CA THR A 196 11.96 3.91 -8.64
C THR A 196 11.03 4.26 -7.48
N PHE A 197 11.21 5.43 -6.86
CA PHE A 197 10.47 5.81 -5.66
C PHE A 197 9.22 6.61 -6.02
N ASN A 198 8.06 6.17 -5.53
CA ASN A 198 6.80 6.89 -5.70
C ASN A 198 6.13 7.08 -4.34
N ALA A 199 5.83 8.32 -4.00
CA ALA A 199 5.10 8.70 -2.79
C ALA A 199 3.67 9.09 -3.15
N TYR A 200 2.71 8.62 -2.36
CA TYR A 200 1.29 8.86 -2.55
C TYR A 200 0.62 9.32 -1.26
N ALA A 201 -0.46 10.06 -1.41
CA ALA A 201 -1.41 10.39 -0.37
C ALA A 201 -2.81 9.98 -0.81
N TYR A 202 -3.56 9.30 0.05
CA TYR A 202 -4.95 8.89 -0.16
C TYR A 202 -5.82 9.46 0.95
N TYR A 203 -7.05 9.87 0.62
CA TYR A 203 -8.05 10.28 1.60
C TYR A 203 -9.37 9.56 1.36
N GLY A 204 -9.82 8.77 2.32
CA GLY A 204 -11.13 8.11 2.30
C GLY A 204 -12.25 9.12 2.56
N LEU A 205 -13.09 9.34 1.55
CA LEU A 205 -14.16 10.34 1.59
C LEU A 205 -15.30 9.93 2.51
N ASN A 206 -15.57 8.64 2.64
CA ASN A 206 -16.57 8.12 3.56
C ASN A 206 -15.91 7.54 4.83
N PRO A 207 -16.63 7.55 5.97
CA PRO A 207 -16.10 6.99 7.21
C PRO A 207 -15.88 5.48 7.16
N LEU A 208 -14.96 4.95 7.96
CA LEU A 208 -14.74 3.51 8.18
C LEU A 208 -15.96 2.80 8.75
N PHE A 209 -16.72 3.50 9.60
CA PHE A 209 -17.92 3.00 10.26
C PHE A 209 -19.16 3.65 9.64
N LYS A 210 -20.19 2.86 9.32
CA LYS A 210 -21.51 3.37 8.92
C LYS A 210 -22.43 3.59 10.12
N SER A 211 -22.16 2.91 11.23
CA SER A 211 -22.92 2.96 12.49
C SER A 211 -21.98 2.75 13.68
N GLY A 212 -22.51 2.90 14.88
CA GLY A 212 -21.74 2.87 16.11
C GLY A 212 -21.53 4.27 16.70
N GLU A 213 -21.51 4.32 18.02
CA GLU A 213 -21.32 5.52 18.81
C GLU A 213 -20.55 5.22 20.08
N ILE A 214 -19.90 6.25 20.63
CA ILE A 214 -19.25 6.24 21.94
C ILE A 214 -19.84 7.41 22.71
N ASP A 215 -20.44 7.15 23.87
CA ASP A 215 -21.05 8.19 24.72
C ASP A 215 -22.02 9.13 23.97
N GLY A 216 -22.80 8.57 23.02
CA GLY A 216 -23.72 9.32 22.16
C GLY A 216 -23.08 10.08 20.98
N GLU A 217 -21.75 10.02 20.83
CA GLU A 217 -21.03 10.57 19.69
C GLU A 217 -20.87 9.51 18.59
N LYS A 218 -21.42 9.78 17.39
CA LYS A 218 -21.30 8.88 16.23
C LYS A 218 -19.85 8.71 15.79
N ILE A 219 -19.44 7.47 15.53
CA ILE A 219 -18.11 7.16 15.02
C ILE A 219 -18.04 7.51 13.52
N LYS A 220 -17.34 8.59 13.17
CA LYS A 220 -17.21 9.11 11.79
C LYS A 220 -15.77 9.11 11.27
N MET A 221 -14.99 8.12 11.70
CA MET A 221 -13.56 8.04 11.40
C MET A 221 -13.26 7.91 9.90
N ASN A 222 -12.53 8.85 9.30
CA ASN A 222 -12.01 8.75 7.94
C ASN A 222 -10.54 8.30 7.94
N VAL A 223 -10.10 7.65 6.88
CA VAL A 223 -8.69 7.25 6.71
C VAL A 223 -7.96 8.25 5.84
N PHE A 224 -6.79 8.68 6.28
CA PHE A 224 -5.81 9.38 5.47
C PHE A 224 -4.52 8.58 5.45
N SER A 225 -4.04 8.21 4.27
CA SER A 225 -2.87 7.32 4.14
C SER A 225 -1.75 8.02 3.40
N PHE A 226 -0.53 7.92 3.93
CA PHE A 226 0.68 8.17 3.16
C PHE A 226 1.23 6.83 2.69
N LEU A 227 1.50 6.68 1.40
CA LEU A 227 1.96 5.42 0.82
C LEU A 227 3.29 5.62 0.08
N VAL A 228 4.14 4.61 0.15
CA VAL A 228 5.24 4.43 -0.79
C VAL A 228 4.87 3.27 -1.70
N ILE A 229 4.90 3.49 -3.01
CA ILE A 229 4.53 2.51 -4.04
C ILE A 229 5.77 2.16 -4.87
N PHE A 230 5.98 0.87 -5.03
CA PHE A 230 6.98 0.30 -5.92
C PHE A 230 6.27 -0.39 -7.07
N TYR A 231 6.58 0.04 -8.28
CA TYR A 231 6.12 -0.61 -9.51
C TYR A 231 7.11 -1.70 -9.91
N ILE A 232 6.57 -2.85 -10.33
CA ILE A 232 7.32 -4.03 -10.74
C ILE A 232 6.87 -4.40 -12.16
N LEU A 233 7.86 -4.76 -12.99
CA LEU A 233 7.70 -5.25 -14.36
C LEU A 233 7.80 -6.78 -14.40
#